data_AF-A0AAE3TG17-F1
#
_entry.id   AF-A0AAE3TG17-F1
#
_cell.length_a   1.000
_cell.length_b   1.000
_cell.length_c   1.000
_cell.angle_alpha   90.00
_cell.angle_beta   90.00
_cell.angle_gamma   90.00
#
_symmetry.space_group_name_H-M   'P 1'
#
loop_
_entity.id
_entity.type
_entity.pdbx_description
1 polymer ?
#
loop_
_entity_poly.entity_id
_entity_poly.type
_entity_poly.pdbx_seq_one_letter_code
_entity_poly.pdbx_strand_id
1 'polypeptide(L)'
;MNKKLKKLIEYLSETIEYFLQKIQNVDKDLYFANRDVRYILDKSINDIILCIVDICEEILKINKRSIPDTYKDTILACYEFIGDLALKLAPLAKCRNEIVHQYLKVNWQNIQIVYNKITEIQEFIKRIKDNFLN
;
A
#
# COMPACT_ATOMS: atom_id res chain seq x y z
N MET A 1 -18.98 -3.68 -13.57
CA MET A 1 -18.09 -2.93 -12.66
C MET A 1 -18.06 -3.61 -11.29
N ASN A 2 -16.88 -4.06 -10.84
CA ASN A 2 -16.74 -4.68 -9.52
C ASN A 2 -16.85 -3.60 -8.42
N LYS A 3 -17.97 -3.62 -7.67
CA LYS A 3 -18.26 -2.63 -6.62
C LYS A 3 -17.25 -2.65 -5.48
N LYS A 4 -16.69 -3.82 -5.15
CA LYS A 4 -15.70 -3.96 -4.08
C LYS A 4 -14.36 -3.36 -4.51
N LEU A 5 -13.89 -3.69 -5.71
CA LEU A 5 -12.66 -3.13 -6.27
C LEU A 5 -12.71 -1.60 -6.33
N LYS A 6 -13.84 -1.03 -6.77
CA LYS A 6 -14.04 0.42 -6.80
C LYS A 6 -13.87 1.06 -5.41
N LYS A 7 -14.51 0.50 -4.38
CA LYS A 7 -14.39 0.99 -2.99
C LYS A 7 -12.97 0.90 -2.45
N LEU A 8 -12.24 -0.17 -2.76
CA LEU A 8 -10.84 -0.31 -2.36
C LEU A 8 -9.96 0.75 -3.01
N ILE A 9 -10.18 1.04 -4.29
CA ILE A 9 -9.45 2.07 -5.02
C ILE A 9 -9.74 3.48 -4.48
N GLU A 10 -11.00 3.78 -4.15
CA GLU A 10 -11.41 5.03 -3.49
C GLU A 10 -10.71 5.16 -2.12
N TYR A 11 -10.81 4.14 -1.27
CA TYR A 11 -10.16 4.11 0.03
C TYR A 11 -8.63 4.28 -0.06
N LEU A 12 -7.96 3.58 -0.97
CA LEU A 12 -6.52 3.72 -1.17
C LEU A 12 -6.15 5.15 -1.60
N SER A 13 -6.93 5.75 -2.51
CA SER A 13 -6.69 7.12 -2.98
C SER A 13 -6.81 8.14 -1.83
N GLU A 14 -7.88 8.05 -1.04
CA GLU A 14 -8.10 8.91 0.14
C GLU A 14 -7.00 8.72 1.21
N THR A 15 -6.58 7.47 1.42
CA THR A 15 -5.54 7.15 2.42
C THR A 15 -4.18 7.71 2.01
N ILE A 16 -3.84 7.65 0.72
CA ILE A 16 -2.61 8.25 0.18
C ILE A 16 -2.64 9.77 0.33
N GLU A 17 -3.76 10.41 0.00
CA GLU A 17 -3.90 11.86 0.16
C GLU A 17 -3.73 12.27 1.62
N TYR A 18 -4.41 11.58 2.53
CA TYR A 18 -4.28 11.82 3.97
C TYR A 18 -2.84 11.61 4.46
N PHE A 19 -2.18 10.53 4.03
CA PHE A 19 -0.77 10.27 4.36
C PHE A 19 0.15 11.40 3.90
N LEU A 20 0.00 11.86 2.65
CA LEU A 20 0.80 12.95 2.09
C LEU A 20 0.60 14.26 2.84
N GLN A 21 -0.63 14.56 3.27
CA GLN A 21 -0.92 15.72 4.12
C GLN A 21 -0.26 15.59 5.50
N LYS A 22 -0.25 14.40 6.09
CA LYS A 22 0.27 14.18 7.46
C LYS A 22 1.77 14.08 7.54
N ILE A 23 2.43 13.60 6.48
CA ILE A 23 3.89 13.56 6.42
C ILE A 23 4.50 14.91 6.03
N GLN A 24 3.69 15.84 5.51
CA GLN A 24 4.16 17.16 5.12
C GLN A 24 4.83 17.86 6.30
N ASN A 25 6.09 18.28 6.11
CA ASN A 25 6.92 18.92 7.13
C ASN A 25 7.19 18.07 8.38
N VAL A 26 7.03 16.74 8.30
CA VAL A 26 7.47 15.82 9.35
C VAL A 26 8.88 15.34 9.02
N ASP A 27 9.81 15.58 9.92
CA ASP A 27 11.12 14.96 9.92
C ASP A 27 11.21 13.82 10.94
N LYS A 28 12.39 13.20 10.99
CA LYS A 28 12.66 12.08 11.89
C LYS A 28 12.48 12.48 13.36
N ASP A 29 12.94 13.66 13.75
CA ASP A 29 12.92 14.11 15.14
C ASP A 29 11.49 14.38 15.62
N LEU A 30 10.67 15.05 14.80
CA LEU A 30 9.26 15.26 15.09
C LEU A 30 8.48 13.94 15.17
N TYR A 31 8.77 12.98 14.28
CA TYR A 31 8.20 11.64 14.34
C TYR A 31 8.49 10.93 15.68
N PHE A 32 9.70 11.08 16.22
CA PHE A 32 10.03 10.50 17.53
C PHE A 32 9.39 11.24 18.69
N ALA A 33 9.41 12.57 18.63
CA ALA A 33 8.95 13.44 19.71
C ALA A 33 7.41 13.44 19.85
N ASN A 34 6.67 13.24 18.76
CA ASN A 34 5.21 13.33 18.75
C ASN A 34 4.54 11.95 18.54
N ARG A 35 3.88 11.45 19.58
CA ARG A 35 3.18 10.16 19.58
C ARG A 35 2.06 10.10 18.55
N ASP A 36 1.31 11.19 18.37
CA ASP A 36 0.16 11.23 17.47
C ASP A 36 0.63 11.21 16.01
N VAL A 37 1.66 11.99 15.68
CA VAL A 37 2.31 11.97 14.37
C VAL A 37 2.81 10.57 14.04
N ARG A 38 3.52 9.93 14.98
CA ARG A 38 3.99 8.56 14.81
C ARG A 38 2.84 7.59 14.56
N TYR A 39 1.82 7.60 15.40
CA TYR A 39 0.69 6.70 15.30
C TYR A 39 -0.05 6.86 13.96
N ILE A 40 -0.30 8.11 13.55
CA ILE A 40 -0.98 8.43 12.29
C ILE A 40 -0.17 7.90 11.12
N LEU A 41 1.13 8.20 11.04
CA LEU A 41 1.96 7.78 9.90
C LEU A 41 2.11 6.26 9.85
N ASP A 42 2.37 5.61 10.99
CA ASP A 42 2.49 4.15 11.08
C ASP A 42 1.19 3.45 10.63
N LYS A 43 0.03 3.97 11.06
CA LYS A 43 -1.28 3.46 10.68
C LYS A 43 -1.55 3.66 9.18
N SER A 44 -1.27 4.86 8.66
CA SER A 44 -1.48 5.18 7.25
C SER A 44 -0.66 4.28 6.33
N ILE A 45 0.63 4.07 6.60
CA ILE A 45 1.45 3.19 5.75
C ILE A 45 0.99 1.74 5.81
N ASN A 46 0.55 1.26 6.98
CA ASN A 46 0.00 -0.08 7.12
C ASN A 46 -1.27 -0.25 6.27
N ASP A 47 -2.16 0.74 6.30
CA ASP A 47 -3.42 0.72 5.58
C ASP A 47 -3.22 0.81 4.07
N ILE A 48 -2.26 1.61 3.60
CA ILE A 48 -1.83 1.64 2.20
C ILE A 48 -1.37 0.25 1.75
N ILE A 49 -0.48 -0.40 2.51
CA ILE A 49 0.08 -1.70 2.14
C ILE A 49 -1.00 -2.78 2.10
N LEU A 50 -1.85 -2.85 3.13
CA LEU A 50 -2.92 -3.85 3.19
C LEU A 50 -3.94 -3.64 2.07
N CYS A 51 -4.31 -2.39 1.79
CA CYS A 51 -5.26 -2.13 0.72
C CYS A 51 -4.70 -2.48 -0.67
N ILE A 52 -3.40 -2.28 -0.92
CA ILE A 52 -2.74 -2.77 -2.14
C ILE A 52 -2.89 -4.29 -2.26
N VAL A 53 -2.67 -5.04 -1.18
CA VAL A 53 -2.84 -6.50 -1.16
C VAL A 53 -4.31 -6.87 -1.42
N ASP A 54 -5.27 -6.23 -0.76
CA ASP A 54 -6.70 -6.48 -0.95
C ASP A 54 -7.14 -6.24 -2.41
N ILE A 55 -6.61 -5.19 -3.05
CA ILE A 55 -6.83 -4.91 -4.47
C ILE A 55 -6.24 -6.03 -5.32
N CYS A 56 -5.02 -6.48 -5.04
CA CYS A 56 -4.37 -7.58 -5.77
C CYS A 56 -5.18 -8.88 -5.64
N GLU A 57 -5.63 -9.22 -4.43
CA GLU A 57 -6.51 -10.38 -4.23
C GLU A 57 -7.81 -10.26 -5.03
N GLU A 58 -8.43 -9.08 -5.04
CA GLU A 58 -9.68 -8.85 -5.77
C GLU A 58 -9.47 -8.98 -7.28
N ILE A 59 -8.34 -8.49 -7.81
CA ILE A 59 -7.95 -8.68 -9.21
C ILE A 59 -7.78 -10.17 -9.52
N LEU A 60 -7.05 -10.92 -8.68
CA LEU A 60 -6.88 -12.37 -8.87
C LEU A 60 -8.24 -13.09 -8.87
N LYS A 61 -9.15 -12.73 -7.94
CA LYS A 61 -10.52 -13.28 -7.86
C LYS A 61 -11.32 -13.01 -9.14
N ILE A 62 -11.31 -11.76 -9.63
CA ILE A 62 -12.02 -11.37 -10.86
C ILE A 62 -11.51 -12.19 -12.05
N ASN A 63 -10.20 -12.44 -12.12
CA ASN A 63 -9.56 -13.18 -13.20
C ASN A 63 -9.48 -14.69 -12.96
N LYS A 64 -10.18 -15.22 -11.93
CA LYS A 64 -10.23 -16.65 -11.57
C LYS A 64 -8.84 -17.27 -11.37
N ARG A 65 -7.92 -16.51 -10.76
CA ARG A 65 -6.59 -16.99 -10.35
C ARG A 65 -6.60 -17.45 -8.90
N SER A 66 -5.68 -18.36 -8.57
CA SER A 66 -5.40 -18.73 -7.19
C SER A 66 -4.80 -17.54 -6.44
N ILE A 67 -5.15 -17.39 -5.16
CA ILE A 67 -4.59 -16.37 -4.28
C ILE A 67 -3.44 -17.03 -3.51
N PRO A 68 -2.21 -16.51 -3.61
CA PRO A 68 -1.08 -17.00 -2.83
C PRO A 68 -1.25 -16.80 -1.32
N ASP A 69 -0.51 -17.57 -0.52
CA ASP A 69 -0.60 -17.51 0.95
C ASP A 69 0.11 -16.28 1.55
N THR A 70 1.05 -15.67 0.82
CA THR A 70 1.83 -14.53 1.30
C THR A 70 1.44 -13.25 0.56
N TYR A 71 1.38 -12.13 1.29
CA TYR A 71 1.08 -10.82 0.71
C TYR A 71 2.05 -10.42 -0.40
N LYS A 72 3.33 -10.77 -0.26
CA LYS A 72 4.34 -10.52 -1.28
C LYS A 72 4.00 -11.27 -2.56
N ASP A 73 3.69 -12.56 -2.44
CA ASP A 73 3.39 -13.41 -3.59
C ASP A 73 2.06 -13.02 -4.23
N THR A 74 1.08 -12.58 -3.43
CA THR A 74 -0.19 -12.02 -3.94
C THR A 74 0.05 -10.82 -4.85
N ILE A 75 0.92 -9.88 -4.46
CA ILE A 75 1.26 -8.73 -5.32
C ILE A 75 2.01 -9.20 -6.58
N LEU A 76 2.94 -10.14 -6.44
CA LEU A 76 3.71 -10.69 -7.57
C LEU A 76 2.83 -11.45 -8.58
N ALA A 77 1.84 -12.19 -8.10
CA ALA A 77 0.89 -12.90 -8.94
C ALA A 77 0.08 -11.97 -9.84
N CYS A 78 -0.04 -10.69 -9.48
CA CYS A 78 -0.68 -9.68 -10.32
C CYS A 78 0.20 -9.16 -11.47
N TYR A 79 1.44 -9.65 -11.65
CA TYR A 79 2.34 -9.20 -12.72
C TYR A 79 1.67 -9.21 -14.11
N GLU A 80 0.85 -10.22 -14.42
CA GLU A 80 0.12 -10.30 -15.70
C GLU A 80 -0.87 -9.13 -15.92
N PHE A 81 -1.30 -8.44 -14.86
CA PHE A 81 -2.29 -7.35 -14.91
C PHE A 81 -1.70 -5.95 -14.70
N ILE A 82 -0.63 -5.85 -13.91
CA ILE A 82 0.00 -4.56 -13.54
C ILE A 82 1.46 -4.42 -13.99
N GLY A 83 2.02 -5.45 -14.63
CA GLY A 83 3.39 -5.49 -15.13
C GLY A 83 4.43 -5.27 -14.03
N ASP A 84 5.47 -4.50 -14.35
CA ASP A 84 6.59 -4.24 -13.44
C ASP A 84 6.19 -3.54 -12.14
N LEU A 85 4.99 -2.96 -12.03
CA LEU A 85 4.48 -2.43 -10.77
C LEU A 85 4.38 -3.54 -9.71
N ALA A 86 4.06 -4.78 -10.09
CA ALA A 86 4.06 -5.90 -9.17
C ALA A 86 5.43 -6.09 -8.51
N LEU A 87 6.51 -6.02 -9.30
CA LEU A 87 7.89 -6.14 -8.81
C LEU A 87 8.28 -4.96 -7.92
N LYS A 88 7.82 -3.74 -8.27
CA LYS A 88 8.11 -2.52 -7.50
C LYS A 88 7.35 -2.45 -6.18
N LEU A 89 6.13 -2.97 -6.13
CA LEU A 89 5.24 -2.89 -4.96
C LEU A 89 5.38 -4.10 -4.03
N ALA A 90 5.72 -5.29 -4.53
CA ALA A 90 5.86 -6.49 -3.70
C ALA A 90 6.80 -6.33 -2.48
N PRO A 91 7.93 -5.57 -2.55
CA PRO A 91 8.76 -5.31 -1.37
C PRO A 91 8.03 -4.59 -0.22
N LEU A 92 6.96 -3.84 -0.50
CA LEU A 92 6.16 -3.16 0.54
C LEU A 92 5.50 -4.14 1.51
N ALA A 93 5.19 -5.37 1.08
CA ALA A 93 4.65 -6.41 1.94
C ALA A 93 5.62 -6.76 3.11
N LYS A 94 6.93 -6.56 2.92
CA LYS A 94 7.93 -6.75 3.98
C LYS A 94 7.82 -5.69 5.07
N CYS A 95 7.55 -4.43 4.70
CA CYS A 95 7.36 -3.33 5.65
C CYS A 95 6.24 -3.65 6.64
N ARG A 96 5.14 -4.28 6.20
CA ARG A 96 4.06 -4.73 7.09
C ARG A 96 4.53 -5.73 8.13
N ASN A 97 5.33 -6.72 7.74
CA ASN A 97 5.83 -7.74 8.68
C ASN A 97 6.71 -7.12 9.77
N GLU A 98 7.46 -6.07 9.43
CA GLU A 98 8.26 -5.31 10.38
C GLU A 98 7.39 -4.43 11.29
N ILE A 99 6.39 -3.73 10.74
CA ILE A 99 5.46 -2.88 11.49
C ILE A 99 4.65 -3.70 12.53
N VAL A 100 4.17 -4.88 12.15
CA VAL A 100 3.29 -5.72 12.99
C VAL A 100 4.06 -6.58 13.99
N HIS A 101 5.24 -7.09 13.65
CA HIS A 101 5.96 -8.01 14.55
C HIS A 101 7.07 -7.34 15.36
N GLN A 102 7.46 -6.11 15.02
CA GLN A 102 8.52 -5.38 15.72
C GLN A 102 8.00 -4.07 16.29
N TYR A 103 6.92 -4.12 17.08
CA TYR A 103 6.31 -2.96 17.78
C TYR A 103 7.31 -2.06 18.53
N LEU A 104 8.52 -2.55 18.83
CA LEU A 104 9.60 -1.84 19.50
C LEU A 104 10.64 -1.20 18.55
N LYS A 105 10.58 -1.47 17.24
CA LYS A 105 11.47 -0.85 16.24
C LYS A 105 10.81 0.34 15.57
N VAL A 106 11.66 1.32 15.31
CA VAL A 106 11.36 2.58 14.65
C VAL A 106 10.85 2.34 13.22
N ASN A 107 9.64 2.79 12.90
CA ASN A 107 9.06 2.64 11.56
C ASN A 107 9.40 3.78 10.59
N TRP A 108 10.19 4.78 11.01
CA TRP A 108 10.58 5.91 10.15
C TRP A 108 11.14 5.47 8.78
N GLN A 109 11.97 4.43 8.74
CA GLN A 109 12.50 3.91 7.49
C GLN A 109 11.39 3.32 6.60
N ASN A 110 10.42 2.63 7.19
CA ASN A 110 9.25 2.11 6.47
C ASN A 110 8.36 3.24 5.93
N ILE A 111 8.19 4.31 6.69
CA ILE A 111 7.49 5.53 6.24
C ILE A 111 8.16 6.10 4.99
N GLN A 112 9.49 6.25 5.03
CA GLN A 112 10.26 6.76 3.89
C GLN A 112 10.18 5.83 2.67
N ILE A 113 10.22 4.50 2.88
CA ILE A 113 10.08 3.52 1.80
C ILE A 113 8.72 3.67 1.10
N VAL A 114 7.62 3.80 1.87
CA VAL A 114 6.28 4.00 1.30
C VAL A 114 6.16 5.36 0.62
N TYR A 115 6.66 6.42 1.25
CA TYR A 115 6.67 7.77 0.68
C TYR A 115 7.39 7.83 -0.68
N ASN A 116 8.55 7.17 -0.78
CA ASN A 116 9.32 7.10 -2.02
C ASN A 116 8.66 6.25 -3.11
N LYS A 117 7.60 5.49 -2.79
CA LYS A 117 6.85 4.65 -3.73
C LYS A 117 5.48 5.21 -4.09
N ILE A 118 5.15 6.42 -3.63
CA ILE A 118 3.82 7.02 -3.87
C ILE A 118 3.52 7.15 -5.36
N THR A 119 4.51 7.50 -6.18
CA THR A 119 4.33 7.60 -7.63
C THR A 119 3.96 6.25 -8.24
N GLU A 120 4.62 5.16 -7.86
CA GLU A 120 4.27 3.80 -8.30
C GLU A 120 2.89 3.37 -7.81
N ILE A 121 2.50 3.74 -6.58
CA ILE A 121 1.18 3.41 -6.03
C ILE A 121 0.08 4.18 -6.78
N GLN A 122 0.32 5.44 -7.14
CA GLN A 122 -0.60 6.24 -7.96
C GLN A 122 -0.74 5.67 -9.38
N GLU A 123 0.36 5.26 -10.01
CA GLU A 123 0.34 4.58 -11.31
C GLU A 123 -0.38 3.23 -11.24
N PHE A 124 -0.23 2.49 -10.12
CA PHE A 124 -0.99 1.29 -9.86
C PHE A 124 -2.49 1.56 -9.82
N ILE A 125 -2.94 2.56 -9.05
CA ILE A 125 -4.36 2.95 -9.02
C ILE A 125 -4.89 3.26 -10.41
N LYS A 126 -4.13 4.05 -11.19
CA LYS A 126 -4.49 4.41 -12.56
C LYS A 126 -4.65 3.18 -13.44
N ARG A 127 -3.66 2.29 -13.46
CA ARG A 127 -3.69 1.06 -14.27
C ARG A 127 -4.85 0.14 -13.89
N ILE A 128 -5.20 0.04 -12.61
CA ILE A 128 -6.35 -0.75 -12.18
C ILE A 128 -7.67 -0.12 -12.62
N LYS A 129 -7.81 1.20 -12.54
CA LYS A 129 -8.99 1.91 -13.06
C LYS A 129 -9.15 1.64 -14.56
N ASP A 130 -8.06 1.78 -15.32
CA ASP A 130 -8.06 1.60 -16.76
C ASP A 130 -8.42 0.18 -17.22
N ASN A 131 -7.92 -0.84 -16.50
CA ASN A 131 -8.09 -2.24 -16.90
C ASN A 131 -9.37 -2.91 -16.36
N PHE A 132 -9.95 -2.42 -15.25
CA PHE A 132 -11.00 -3.16 -14.53
C PHE A 132 -12.24 -2.35 -14.16
N LEU A 133 -12.20 -1.01 -14.25
CA LEU A 133 -13.32 -0.14 -13.84
C LEU A 133 -13.85 0.76 -14.95
N ASN A 134 -13.08 1.00 -16.01
CA ASN A 134 -13.55 1.64 -17.23
C ASN A 134 -14.50 0.76 -18.04
#